data_AF-A0A6A6KG95-F1
#
_entry.id   AF-A0A6A6KG95-F1
#
_cell.length_a   1.000
_cell.length_b   1.000
_cell.length_c   1.000
_cell.angle_alpha   90.00
_cell.angle_beta   90.00
_cell.angle_gamma   90.00
#
_symmetry.space_group_name_H-M   'P 1'
#
loop_
_entity.id
_entity.type
_entity.pdbx_description
1 polymer ?
#
loop_
_entity_poly.entity_id
_entity_poly.type
_entity_poly.pdbx_seq_one_letter_code
_entity_poly.pdbx_strand_id
1 'polypeptide(L)'
;MAVLESDLHALSAEARRRYPAVKDVAEHAILKVRFRILASFIVIPSEIAHNEYILLIFLMASMIRTVKLSLIGLSCLQKLISHDSVAPSALKEILFTLKDHAEMADESVQLKTLQTILIILQSRLHPENEIREVKSDKVRASVAKARR
;
A
#
# COMPACT_ATOMS: atom_id res chain seq x y z
N MET A 1 8.82 10.70 -6.53
CA MET A 1 7.69 11.58 -6.15
C MET A 1 6.81 12.01 -7.32
N ALA A 2 7.33 12.40 -8.51
CA ALA A 2 6.50 12.83 -9.65
C ALA A 2 5.45 11.80 -10.12
N VAL A 3 5.77 10.51 -10.00
CA VAL A 3 4.86 9.42 -10.37
C VAL A 3 3.65 9.34 -9.43
N LEU A 4 3.82 9.66 -8.15
CA LEU A 4 2.75 9.66 -7.15
C LEU A 4 1.76 10.81 -7.38
N GLU A 5 2.28 11.98 -7.76
CA GLU A 5 1.46 13.13 -8.14
C GLU A 5 0.63 12.83 -9.40
N SER A 6 1.22 12.15 -10.38
CA SER A 6 0.50 11.69 -11.56
C SER A 6 -0.64 10.70 -11.23
N ASP A 7 -0.39 9.74 -10.34
CA ASP A 7 -1.41 8.78 -9.90
C ASP A 7 -2.55 9.48 -9.12
N LEU A 8 -2.23 10.48 -8.28
CA LEU A 8 -3.24 11.28 -7.57
C LEU A 8 -4.08 12.14 -8.54
N HIS A 9 -3.46 12.70 -9.58
CA HIS A 9 -4.19 13.42 -10.63
C HIS A 9 -5.12 12.51 -11.41
N ALA A 10 -4.65 11.32 -11.80
CA ALA A 10 -5.48 10.31 -12.47
C ALA A 10 -6.67 9.88 -11.58
N LEU A 11 -6.40 9.68 -10.29
CA LEU A 11 -7.42 9.31 -9.31
C LEU A 11 -8.48 10.40 -9.14
N SER A 12 -8.07 11.67 -8.99
CA SER A 12 -8.99 12.80 -8.90
C SER A 12 -9.86 12.93 -10.16
N ALA A 13 -9.26 12.79 -11.35
CA ALA A 13 -9.98 12.89 -12.62
C ALA A 13 -11.04 11.79 -12.77
N GLU A 14 -10.71 10.54 -12.42
CA GLU A 14 -11.62 9.40 -12.51
C GLU A 14 -12.73 9.49 -11.45
N ALA A 15 -12.41 9.97 -10.24
CA ALA A 15 -13.37 10.11 -9.15
C ALA A 15 -14.34 11.30 -9.34
N ARG A 16 -13.96 12.35 -10.08
CA ARG A 16 -14.67 13.65 -10.16
C ARG A 16 -16.19 13.54 -10.40
N ARG A 17 -16.64 12.62 -11.27
CA ARG A 17 -18.06 12.55 -11.67
C ARG A 17 -18.93 11.70 -10.76
N ARG A 18 -18.36 10.70 -10.09
CA ARG A 18 -19.12 9.67 -9.36
C ARG A 18 -18.79 9.60 -7.87
N TYR A 19 -17.61 10.09 -7.49
CA TYR A 19 -17.06 9.96 -6.14
C TYR A 19 -16.40 11.28 -5.70
N PRO A 20 -17.18 12.36 -5.52
CA PRO A 20 -16.65 13.69 -5.19
C PRO A 20 -15.80 13.68 -3.91
N ALA A 21 -16.17 12.88 -2.90
CA ALA A 21 -15.37 12.71 -1.67
C ALA A 21 -13.94 12.21 -1.95
N VAL A 22 -13.78 11.26 -2.88
CA VAL A 22 -12.47 10.69 -3.24
C VAL A 22 -11.66 11.68 -4.06
N LYS A 23 -12.32 12.46 -4.92
CA LYS A 23 -11.72 13.57 -5.65
C LYS A 23 -11.20 14.65 -4.71
N ASP A 24 -11.98 15.08 -3.73
CA ASP A 24 -11.57 16.13 -2.78
C ASP A 24 -10.39 15.66 -1.90
N VAL A 25 -10.44 14.40 -1.47
CA VAL A 25 -9.35 13.76 -0.73
C VAL A 25 -8.07 13.65 -1.57
N ALA A 26 -8.19 13.30 -2.87
CA ALA A 26 -7.07 13.27 -3.81
C ALA A 26 -6.48 14.67 -4.07
N GLU A 27 -7.31 15.70 -4.25
CA GLU A 27 -6.87 17.09 -4.43
C GLU A 27 -6.13 17.61 -3.19
N HIS A 28 -6.64 17.30 -1.99
CA HIS A 28 -5.96 17.64 -0.74
C HIS A 28 -4.61 16.91 -0.60
N ALA A 29 -4.52 15.66 -1.05
CA ALA A 29 -3.26 14.92 -1.07
C ALA A 29 -2.24 15.49 -2.06
N ILE A 30 -2.67 15.94 -3.24
CA ILE A 30 -1.80 16.61 -4.22
C ILE A 30 -1.17 17.86 -3.59
N LEU A 31 -1.97 18.69 -2.91
CA LEU A 31 -1.46 19.87 -2.21
C LEU A 31 -0.45 19.51 -1.13
N LYS A 32 -0.72 18.47 -0.33
CA LYS A 32 0.24 17.96 0.68
C LYS A 32 1.54 17.44 0.06
N VAL A 33 1.48 16.70 -1.05
CA VAL A 33 2.68 16.21 -1.74
C VAL A 33 3.51 17.37 -2.28
N ARG A 34 2.87 18.36 -2.92
CA ARG A 34 3.55 19.55 -3.45
C ARG A 34 4.14 20.42 -2.35
N PHE A 35 3.41 20.64 -1.25
CA PHE A 35 3.91 21.35 -0.08
C PHE A 35 5.11 20.63 0.55
N ARG A 36 5.08 19.29 0.63
CA ARG A 36 6.22 18.48 1.11
C ARG A 36 7.43 18.59 0.19
N ILE A 37 7.25 18.57 -1.13
CA ILE A 37 8.37 18.76 -2.10
C ILE A 37 9.01 20.14 -1.90
N LEU A 38 8.18 21.17 -1.72
CA LEU A 38 8.66 22.53 -1.47
C LEU A 38 9.36 22.64 -0.10
N ALA A 39 8.80 22.04 0.94
CA ALA A 39 9.35 22.03 2.29
C ALA A 39 10.62 21.15 2.41
N SER A 40 10.74 20.08 1.62
CA SER A 40 11.92 19.21 1.56
C SER A 40 13.15 19.92 0.98
N PHE A 41 13.00 21.06 0.31
CA PHE A 41 14.12 21.91 -0.06
C PHE A 41 14.70 22.69 1.14
N ILE A 42 13.96 22.75 2.27
CA ILE A 42 14.27 23.54 3.46
C ILE A 42 14.45 22.64 4.71
N VAL A 43 13.90 21.42 4.72
CA VAL A 43 13.85 20.53 5.91
C VAL A 43 14.37 19.12 5.59
N ILE A 44 15.10 18.52 6.55
CA ILE A 44 15.78 17.22 6.48
C ILE A 44 14.77 16.05 6.30
N PRO A 45 15.07 15.00 5.50
CA PRO A 45 14.07 14.03 5.01
C PRO A 45 13.50 13.03 6.03
N SER A 46 13.94 13.07 7.30
CA SER A 46 13.72 11.96 8.25
C SER A 46 12.44 12.06 9.09
N GLU A 47 11.76 13.20 9.13
CA GLU A 47 10.52 13.40 9.92
C GLU A 47 9.27 13.55 9.07
N ILE A 48 9.29 13.05 7.83
CA ILE A 48 8.11 13.08 6.99
C ILE A 48 7.32 11.80 7.21
N ALA A 49 6.45 11.85 8.23
CA ALA A 49 5.48 10.83 8.62
C ALA A 49 5.06 9.95 7.43
N HIS A 50 5.17 8.63 7.65
CA HIS A 50 4.97 7.57 6.67
C HIS A 50 3.80 7.83 5.73
N ASN A 51 3.89 7.27 4.53
CA ASN A 51 2.94 7.40 3.43
C ASN A 51 1.52 6.90 3.76
N GLU A 52 1.17 6.68 5.03
CA GLU A 52 -0.08 6.13 5.57
C GLU A 52 -1.31 6.88 5.07
N TYR A 53 -1.31 8.22 5.09
CA TYR A 53 -2.46 8.98 4.60
C TYR A 53 -2.65 8.79 3.09
N ILE A 54 -1.57 8.78 2.31
CA ILE A 54 -1.63 8.62 0.86
C ILE A 54 -2.00 7.18 0.50
N LEU A 55 -1.44 6.20 1.22
CA LEU A 55 -1.78 4.79 1.15
C LEU A 55 -3.27 4.59 1.40
N LEU A 56 -3.83 5.20 2.46
CA LEU A 56 -5.25 5.12 2.78
C LEU A 56 -6.13 5.66 1.65
N ILE A 57 -5.71 6.71 0.96
CA ILE A 57 -6.45 7.24 -0.21
C ILE A 57 -6.51 6.22 -1.34
N PHE A 58 -5.40 5.57 -1.64
CA PHE A 58 -5.36 4.55 -2.68
C PHE A 58 -6.13 3.29 -2.27
N LEU A 59 -6.10 2.89 -1.00
CA LEU A 59 -6.92 1.80 -0.48
C LEU A 59 -8.42 2.13 -0.55
N MET A 60 -8.82 3.35 -0.15
CA MET A 60 -10.20 3.82 -0.29
C MET A 60 -10.65 3.86 -1.76
N ALA A 61 -9.79 4.35 -2.66
CA ALA A 61 -10.07 4.36 -4.08
C ALA A 61 -10.24 2.95 -4.66
N SER A 62 -9.37 2.03 -4.25
CA SER A 62 -9.42 0.61 -4.62
C SER A 62 -10.69 -0.06 -4.10
N MET A 63 -11.20 0.30 -2.92
CA MET A 63 -12.47 -0.23 -2.41
C MET A 63 -13.70 0.20 -3.24
N ILE A 64 -13.58 1.25 -4.06
CA ILE A 64 -14.62 1.65 -5.00
C ILE A 64 -14.53 0.71 -6.19
N ARG A 65 -15.35 -0.35 -6.18
CA ARG A 65 -15.40 -1.52 -7.12
C ARG A 65 -15.63 -1.20 -8.61
N THR A 66 -14.98 -0.17 -9.13
CA THR A 66 -14.84 0.12 -10.55
C THR A 66 -13.45 -0.33 -11.00
N VAL A 67 -13.39 -0.92 -12.19
CA VAL A 67 -12.13 -1.43 -12.77
C VAL A 67 -11.06 -0.34 -12.84
N LYS A 68 -11.40 0.86 -13.32
CA LYS A 68 -10.42 1.96 -13.47
C LYS A 68 -9.82 2.44 -12.15
N LEU A 69 -10.65 2.70 -11.13
CA LEU A 69 -10.14 3.14 -9.83
C LEU A 69 -9.33 2.05 -9.13
N SER A 70 -9.77 0.80 -9.27
CA SER A 70 -9.04 -0.38 -8.77
C SER A 70 -7.64 -0.46 -9.39
N LEU A 71 -7.52 -0.33 -10.71
CA LEU A 71 -6.23 -0.37 -11.41
C LEU A 71 -5.32 0.79 -11.05
N ILE A 72 -5.86 2.01 -10.91
CA ILE A 72 -5.08 3.19 -10.48
C ILE A 72 -4.57 2.99 -9.05
N GLY A 73 -5.45 2.58 -8.13
CA GLY A 73 -5.11 2.32 -6.72
C GLY A 73 -4.05 1.23 -6.57
N LEU A 74 -4.25 0.08 -7.23
CA LEU A 74 -3.29 -1.03 -7.22
C LEU A 74 -1.95 -0.65 -7.84
N SER A 75 -1.94 0.09 -8.95
CA SER A 75 -0.69 0.56 -9.59
C SER A 75 0.11 1.47 -8.67
N CYS A 76 -0.57 2.36 -7.95
CA CYS A 76 0.10 3.23 -7.00
C CYS A 76 0.61 2.44 -5.80
N LEU A 77 -0.22 1.56 -5.24
CA LEU A 77 0.14 0.68 -4.13
C LEU A 77 1.42 -0.12 -4.44
N GLN A 78 1.52 -0.72 -5.63
CA GLN A 78 2.73 -1.40 -6.08
C GLN A 78 3.97 -0.50 -6.02
N LYS A 79 3.87 0.75 -6.49
CA LYS A 79 4.99 1.71 -6.46
C LYS A 79 5.37 2.07 -5.02
N LEU A 80 4.39 2.28 -4.15
CA LEU A 80 4.65 2.57 -2.73
C LEU A 80 5.37 1.43 -2.03
N ILE A 81 4.97 0.18 -2.31
CA ILE A 81 5.60 -1.02 -1.76
C ILE A 81 7.02 -1.18 -2.31
N SER A 82 7.22 -1.06 -3.62
CA SER A 82 8.55 -1.18 -4.26
C SER A 82 9.55 -0.11 -3.80
N HIS A 83 9.09 1.01 -3.27
CA HIS A 83 9.92 2.08 -2.72
C HIS A 83 10.09 2.01 -1.19
N ASP A 84 9.76 0.88 -0.55
CA ASP A 84 9.82 0.71 0.91
C ASP A 84 9.07 1.82 1.67
N SER A 85 8.03 2.39 1.05
CA SER A 85 7.32 3.57 1.55
C SER A 85 6.07 3.22 2.36
N VAL A 86 5.87 1.93 2.67
CA VAL A 86 4.69 1.40 3.35
C VAL A 86 5.13 0.78 4.67
N ALA A 87 4.45 1.12 5.75
CA ALA A 87 4.69 0.56 7.07
C ALA A 87 4.22 -0.91 7.13
N PRO A 88 4.96 -1.82 7.80
CA PRO A 88 4.52 -3.20 7.99
C PRO A 88 3.14 -3.34 8.67
N SER A 89 2.76 -2.37 9.51
CA SER A 89 1.44 -2.30 10.15
C SER A 89 0.27 -2.26 9.17
N ALA A 90 0.48 -1.72 7.96
CA ALA A 90 -0.55 -1.61 6.93
C ALA A 90 -0.77 -2.89 6.12
N LEU A 91 0.09 -3.91 6.28
CA LEU A 91 0.03 -5.15 5.48
C LEU A 91 -1.34 -5.84 5.57
N LYS A 92 -1.94 -5.88 6.75
CA LYS A 92 -3.25 -6.51 6.96
C LYS A 92 -4.35 -5.85 6.12
N GLU A 93 -4.37 -4.52 6.09
CA GLU A 93 -5.36 -3.74 5.34
C GLU A 93 -5.16 -3.88 3.82
N ILE A 94 -3.90 -3.91 3.40
CA ILE A 94 -3.52 -4.19 2.01
C ILE A 94 -4.00 -5.57 1.56
N LEU A 95 -3.74 -6.62 2.34
CA LEU A 95 -4.16 -7.99 2.02
C LEU A 95 -5.69 -8.11 1.97
N PHE A 96 -6.40 -7.44 2.88
CA PHE A 96 -7.86 -7.39 2.84
C PHE A 96 -8.36 -6.77 1.53
N THR A 97 -7.78 -5.64 1.13
CA THR A 97 -8.13 -4.96 -0.12
C THR A 97 -7.83 -5.85 -1.33
N LEU A 98 -6.67 -6.52 -1.37
CA LEU A 98 -6.30 -7.42 -2.46
C LEU A 98 -7.23 -8.64 -2.57
N LYS A 99 -7.72 -9.16 -1.45
CA LYS A 99 -8.74 -10.22 -1.45
C LYS A 99 -10.00 -9.76 -2.19
N ASP A 100 -10.51 -8.57 -1.86
CA ASP A 100 -11.72 -8.03 -2.51
C ASP A 100 -11.54 -7.79 -4.01
N HIS A 101 -10.31 -7.48 -4.45
CA HIS A 101 -9.97 -7.28 -5.86
C HIS A 101 -9.78 -8.60 -6.62
N ALA A 102 -9.28 -9.64 -5.95
CA ALA A 102 -9.18 -10.98 -6.53
C ALA A 102 -10.55 -11.56 -6.88
N GLU A 103 -11.60 -11.17 -6.14
CA GLU A 103 -12.98 -11.58 -6.39
C GLU A 103 -13.68 -10.79 -7.50
N MET A 104 -13.04 -9.75 -8.06
CA MET A 104 -13.61 -9.02 -9.20
C MET A 104 -13.56 -9.86 -10.48
N ALA A 105 -14.59 -9.77 -11.33
CA ALA A 105 -14.67 -10.53 -12.58
C ALA A 105 -13.70 -10.03 -13.67
N ASP A 106 -13.12 -8.84 -13.51
CA ASP A 106 -12.25 -8.23 -14.51
C ASP A 106 -10.83 -8.79 -14.42
N GLU A 107 -10.39 -9.45 -15.49
CA GLU A 107 -9.07 -10.10 -15.56
C GLU A 107 -7.90 -9.12 -15.38
N SER A 108 -8.06 -7.86 -15.79
CA SER A 108 -7.01 -6.87 -15.64
C SER A 108 -6.80 -6.51 -14.17
N VAL A 109 -7.88 -6.44 -13.39
CA VAL A 109 -7.81 -6.24 -11.94
C VAL A 109 -7.22 -7.48 -11.25
N GLN A 110 -7.64 -8.68 -11.65
CA GLN A 110 -7.09 -9.93 -11.10
C GLN A 110 -5.59 -10.05 -11.36
N LEU A 111 -5.14 -9.80 -12.59
CA LEU A 111 -3.72 -9.80 -12.95
C LEU A 111 -2.95 -8.76 -12.13
N LYS A 112 -3.49 -7.56 -12.00
CA LYS A 112 -2.86 -6.49 -11.21
C LYS A 112 -2.79 -6.84 -9.72
N THR A 113 -3.78 -7.55 -9.21
CA THR A 113 -3.82 -8.07 -7.84
C THR A 113 -2.70 -9.08 -7.63
N LEU A 114 -2.56 -10.07 -8.52
CA LEU A 114 -1.47 -11.05 -8.48
C LEU A 114 -0.09 -10.40 -8.55
N GLN A 115 0.09 -9.42 -9.45
CA GLN A 115 1.33 -8.65 -9.54
C GLN A 115 1.64 -7.90 -8.23
N THR A 116 0.62 -7.39 -7.55
CA THR A 116 0.79 -6.69 -6.26
C THR A 116 1.21 -7.66 -5.16
N ILE A 117 0.59 -8.84 -5.11
CA ILE A 117 0.96 -9.91 -4.18
C ILE A 117 2.42 -10.31 -4.39
N LEU A 118 2.84 -10.51 -5.65
CA LEU A 118 4.23 -10.85 -5.97
C LEU A 118 5.22 -9.80 -5.46
N ILE A 119 4.89 -8.51 -5.65
CA ILE A 119 5.71 -7.40 -5.15
C ILE A 119 5.78 -7.41 -3.61
N ILE A 120 4.67 -7.67 -2.91
CA ILE A 120 4.68 -7.80 -1.43
C ILE A 120 5.65 -8.89 -1.00
N LEU A 121 5.58 -10.07 -1.62
CA LEU A 121 6.44 -11.22 -1.29
C LEU A 121 7.93 -10.96 -1.58
N GLN A 122 8.23 -10.03 -2.48
CA GLN A 122 9.61 -9.64 -2.82
C GLN A 122 10.11 -8.41 -2.04
N SER A 123 9.24 -7.76 -1.26
CA SER A 123 9.52 -6.53 -0.53
C SER A 123 9.79 -6.75 0.97
N ARG A 124 10.14 -5.68 1.68
CA ARG A 124 10.23 -5.68 3.16
C ARG A 124 8.89 -5.89 3.86
N LEU A 125 7.76 -5.82 3.15
CA LEU A 125 6.44 -6.17 3.66
C LEU A 125 6.15 -7.67 3.63
N HIS A 126 7.07 -8.51 3.18
CA HIS A 126 6.88 -9.95 3.17
C HIS A 126 6.44 -10.44 4.57
N PRO A 127 5.31 -11.17 4.70
CA PRO A 127 4.81 -11.61 5.99
C PRO A 127 5.80 -12.57 6.68
N GLU A 128 6.36 -12.18 7.82
CA GLU A 128 7.38 -12.97 8.54
C GLU A 128 6.83 -14.16 9.35
N ASN A 129 5.52 -14.41 9.32
CA ASN A 129 4.85 -15.23 10.33
C ASN A 129 5.08 -16.74 10.24
N GLU A 130 5.65 -17.30 9.17
CA GLU A 130 5.80 -18.77 9.08
C GLU A 130 7.18 -19.31 9.52
N ILE A 131 8.21 -18.46 9.65
CA ILE A 131 9.59 -18.95 9.91
C ILE A 131 10.00 -18.81 11.39
N ARG A 132 9.38 -17.90 12.15
CA ARG A 132 9.79 -17.61 13.54
C ARG A 132 9.19 -18.54 14.59
N GLU A 133 8.01 -19.11 14.37
CA GLU A 133 7.41 -20.08 15.31
C GLU A 133 8.27 -21.35 15.40
N VAL A 134 8.73 -21.86 14.25
CA VAL A 134 9.60 -23.05 14.19
C VAL A 134 10.92 -22.84 14.94
N LYS A 135 11.51 -21.64 14.88
CA LYS A 135 12.74 -21.34 15.65
C LYS A 135 12.47 -21.22 17.14
N SER A 136 11.35 -20.62 17.54
CA SER A 136 11.00 -20.40 18.94
C SER A 136 10.66 -21.72 19.65
N ASP A 137 9.97 -22.64 18.98
CA ASP A 137 9.65 -23.96 19.51
C ASP A 137 10.88 -24.88 19.58
N LYS A 138 11.78 -24.78 18.59
CA LYS A 138 13.04 -25.53 18.61
C LYS A 138 13.99 -25.05 19.71
N VAL A 139 14.01 -23.74 19.99
CA VAL A 139 14.75 -23.16 21.12
C VAL A 139 14.12 -23.58 22.46
N ARG A 140 12.79 -23.50 22.60
CA ARG A 140 12.08 -23.95 23.82
C ARG A 140 12.26 -25.45 24.09
N ALA A 141 12.18 -26.30 23.07
CA ALA A 141 12.42 -27.73 23.17
C ALA A 141 13.88 -28.04 23.55
N SER A 142 14.84 -27.29 23.02
CA SER A 142 16.26 -27.43 23.36
C SER A 142 16.56 -27.00 24.81
N VAL A 143 15.95 -25.92 25.29
CA VAL A 143 16.06 -25.45 26.68
C VAL A 143 15.41 -26.43 27.66
N ALA A 144 14.29 -27.05 27.29
CA ALA A 144 13.64 -28.07 28.12
C ALA A 144 14.44 -29.38 28.22
N LYS A 145 15.16 -29.76 27.15
CA LYS A 145 16.01 -30.95 27.12
C LYS A 145 17.32 -30.78 27.90
N ALA A 146 17.85 -29.56 28.01
CA ALA A 146 19.06 -29.25 28.78
C ALA A 146 18.83 -29.14 30.30
N ARG A 147 17.57 -29.17 30.76
CA ARG A 147 17.18 -29.08 32.19
C ARG A 147 16.80 -30.44 32.81
N ARG A 148 16.93 -31.54 32.06
CA ARG A 148 16.76 -32.92 32.53
C ARG A 148 18.11 -33.63 32.49
#